data_AF-A0A6N4T8P3-F1
#
_entry.id   AF-A0A6N4T8P3-F1
#
_cell.length_a   1.000
_cell.length_b   1.000
_cell.length_c   1.000
_cell.angle_alpha   90.00
_cell.angle_beta   90.00
_cell.angle_gamma   90.00
#
_symmetry.space_group_name_H-M   'P 1'
#
loop_
_entity.id
_entity.type
_entity.pdbx_description
1 polymer ?
#
loop_
_entity_poly.entity_id
_entity_poly.type
_entity_poly.pdbx_seq_one_letter_code
_entity_poly.pdbx_strand_id
1 'polypeptide(L)' 'MNTVFAAPVFDTTVIFEGKELFKGKSAAENWAKKLGAELDCVTTVEKIGTGWAIVGNVDGEDCVWAILGQRLKRIDVQ' A
#
# COMPACT_ATOMS: atom_id res chain seq x y z
N MET A 1 4.14 12.04 16.98
CA MET A 1 4.26 12.03 15.51
C MET A 1 3.45 10.85 15.00
N ASN A 2 2.46 11.06 14.14
CA ASN A 2 1.53 10.02 13.69
C ASN A 2 2.05 9.44 12.37
N THR A 3 2.44 8.17 12.36
CA THR A 3 2.98 7.48 11.18
C THR A 3 1.82 6.96 10.30
N VAL A 4 2.03 6.94 8.98
CA VAL A 4 1.13 6.37 7.98
C VAL A 4 0.83 4.90 8.24
N PHE A 5 1.76 4.17 8.87
CA PHE A 5 1.57 2.78 9.29
C PHE A 5 0.60 2.68 10.49
N ALA A 6 0.51 3.72 11.30
CA ALA A 6 -0.45 3.82 12.40
C ALA A 6 -1.79 4.46 11.97
N ALA A 7 -1.90 4.98 10.75
CA ALA A 7 -3.13 5.55 10.24
C ALA A 7 -4.11 4.44 9.79
N PRO A 8 -5.37 4.46 10.23
CA PRO A 8 -6.38 3.54 9.74
C PRO A 8 -6.73 3.85 8.26
N VAL A 9 -6.78 2.79 7.45
CA VAL A 9 -7.26 2.80 6.07
C VAL A 9 -8.77 2.61 6.09
N PHE A 10 -9.51 3.65 5.71
CA PHE A 10 -10.98 3.65 5.64
C PHE A 10 -11.52 3.47 4.21
N ASP A 11 -10.63 3.21 3.24
CA ASP A 11 -11.00 2.98 1.86
C ASP A 11 -11.67 1.62 1.65
N THR A 12 -12.41 1.47 0.56
CA THR A 12 -12.95 0.17 0.18
C THR A 12 -11.81 -0.76 -0.24
N THR A 13 -11.81 -1.99 0.26
CA THR A 13 -10.82 -3.01 -0.03
C THR A 13 -11.40 -4.19 -0.82
N VAL A 14 -10.53 -4.99 -1.41
CA VAL A 14 -10.85 -6.28 -2.02
C VAL A 14 -9.84 -7.32 -1.54
N ILE A 15 -10.29 -8.55 -1.34
CA ILE A 15 -9.39 -9.66 -1.00
C ILE A 15 -9.05 -10.41 -2.29
N PHE A 16 -7.76 -10.56 -2.58
CA PHE A 16 -7.24 -11.36 -3.69
C PHE A 16 -6.12 -12.26 -3.16
N GLU A 17 -6.26 -13.58 -3.34
CA GLU A 17 -5.28 -14.58 -2.87
C GLU A 17 -4.88 -14.40 -1.38
N GLY A 18 -5.85 -14.05 -0.53
CA GLY A 18 -5.62 -13.82 0.90
C GLY A 18 -4.96 -12.48 1.25
N LYS A 19 -4.63 -11.64 0.26
CA LYS A 19 -4.11 -10.27 0.44
C LYS A 19 -5.27 -9.28 0.34
N GLU A 20 -5.38 -8.38 1.32
CA GLU A 20 -6.35 -7.29 1.29
C GLU A 20 -5.73 -6.09 0.57
N LEU A 21 -6.32 -5.71 -0.56
CA LEU A 21 -5.81 -4.70 -1.49
C LEU A 21 -6.77 -3.52 -1.57
N PHE A 22 -6.27 -2.37 -2.03
CA PHE A 22 -7.13 -1.23 -2.33
C PHE A 22 -8.06 -1.58 -3.49
N LYS A 23 -9.36 -1.32 -3.34
CA LYS A 23 -10.33 -1.51 -4.44
C LYS A 23 -10.15 -0.48 -5.55
N GLY A 24 -9.85 0.77 -5.17
CA GLY A 24 -9.74 1.90 -6.09
C GLY A 24 -8.28 2.32 -6.29
N LYS A 25 -7.90 2.55 -7.56
CA LYS A 25 -6.58 3.07 -7.92
C LYS A 25 -6.28 4.42 -7.24
N SER A 26 -7.22 5.37 -7.29
CA SER A 26 -7.04 6.70 -6.69
C SER A 26 -6.84 6.66 -5.18
N ALA A 27 -7.50 5.72 -4.49
CA ALA A 27 -7.29 5.49 -3.06
C ALA A 27 -5.86 4.99 -2.81
N ALA A 28 -5.42 3.97 -3.55
CA ALA A 28 -4.06 3.46 -3.48
C ALA A 28 -3.02 4.56 -3.76
N GLU A 29 -3.23 5.41 -4.77
CA GLU A 29 -2.30 6.50 -5.13
C GLU A 29 -2.20 7.56 -4.02
N ASN A 30 -3.32 7.88 -3.38
CA ASN A 30 -3.32 8.82 -2.26
C ASN A 30 -2.53 8.28 -1.06
N TRP A 31 -2.63 6.98 -0.80
CA TRP A 31 -1.83 6.33 0.23
C TRP A 31 -0.37 6.18 -0.17
N ALA A 32 -0.08 5.91 -1.44
CA ALA A 32 1.28 5.87 -1.98
C ALA A 32 1.98 7.20 -1.72
N LYS A 33 1.36 8.33 -2.10
CA LYS A 33 1.93 9.67 -1.86
C LYS A 33 2.28 9.91 -0.38
N LYS A 34 1.41 9.50 0.55
CA LYS A 34 1.67 9.64 1.99
C LYS A 34 2.83 8.75 2.43
N LEU A 35 2.86 7.51 1.95
CA LEU A 35 3.90 6.54 2.26
C LEU A 35 5.26 6.98 1.73
N GLY A 36 5.34 7.38 0.46
CA GLY A 36 6.57 7.89 -0.14
C GLY A 36 7.10 9.15 0.55
N ALA A 37 6.21 10.05 0.99
CA ALA A 37 6.61 11.22 1.77
C ALA A 37 7.15 10.86 3.16
N GLU A 38 6.65 9.78 3.78
CA GLU A 38 7.15 9.32 5.09
C GLU A 38 8.47 8.55 4.98
N LEU A 39 8.65 7.77 3.92
CA LEU A 39 9.84 6.95 3.68
C LEU A 39 10.92 7.66 2.85
N ASP A 40 10.68 8.90 2.44
CA ASP A 40 11.53 9.67 1.53
C ASP A 40 11.90 8.89 0.25
N CYS A 41 10.90 8.23 -0.34
CA CYS A 41 11.09 7.39 -1.52
C CYS A 41 9.98 7.55 -2.56
N VAL A 42 10.27 7.13 -3.80
CA VAL A 42 9.28 7.11 -4.88
C VAL A 42 8.43 5.85 -4.75
N THR A 43 7.17 6.05 -4.43
CA THR A 43 6.15 4.99 -4.43
C THR A 43 5.15 5.21 -5.57
N THR A 44 4.69 4.12 -6.18
CA THR A 44 3.61 4.08 -7.16
C THR A 44 2.59 2.99 -6.77
N VAL A 45 1.61 2.72 -7.62
CA VAL A 45 0.63 1.66 -7.41
C VAL A 45 0.66 0.66 -8.55
N GLU A 46 0.48 -0.59 -8.21
CA GLU A 46 0.42 -1.69 -9.15
C GLU A 46 -0.88 -2.47 -8.97
N LYS A 47 -1.44 -2.95 -10.10
CA LYS A 47 -2.66 -3.74 -10.09
C LYS A 47 -2.30 -5.20 -9.83
N ILE A 48 -2.82 -5.76 -8.75
CA ILE A 48 -2.64 -7.17 -8.38
C ILE A 48 -4.02 -7.83 -8.38
N GLY A 49 -4.27 -8.68 -9.37
CA GLY A 49 -5.56 -9.32 -9.59
C GLY A 49 -6.69 -8.29 -9.78
N THR A 50 -7.62 -8.25 -8.83
CA THR A 50 -8.78 -7.34 -8.83
C THR A 50 -8.57 -6.07 -8.00
N GLY A 51 -7.43 -5.93 -7.33
CA GLY A 51 -7.11 -4.81 -6.45
C GLY A 51 -5.83 -4.08 -6.84
N TRP A 52 -5.45 -3.14 -5.99
CA TRP A 52 -4.25 -2.32 -6.13
C TRP A 52 -3.39 -2.41 -4.87
N ALA A 53 -2.08 -2.53 -5.05
CA ALA A 53 -1.08 -2.44 -4.00
C ALA A 53 -0.19 -1.21 -4.24
N ILE A 54 0.46 -0.74 -3.19
CA ILE A 54 1.50 0.28 -3.30
C ILE A 54 2.82 -0.45 -3.52
N VAL A 55 3.63 0.01 -4.46
CA VAL A 55 4.97 -0.53 -4.73
C VAL A 55 5.98 0.61 -4.71
N GLY A 56 7.20 0.33 -4.32
CA GLY A 56 8.26 1.33 -4.26
C GLY A 56 9.59 0.71 -3.88
N ASN A 57 10.66 1.46 -4.07
CA ASN A 57 12.01 1.06 -3.68
C ASN A 57 12.41 1.85 -2.43
N VAL A 58 12.78 1.15 -1.35
CA VAL A 58 13.23 1.75 -0.10
C VAL A 58 14.64 1.26 0.14
N ASP A 59 15.62 2.17 0.18
CA ASP A 59 17.03 1.86 0.41
C ASP A 59 17.60 0.77 -0.52
N GLY A 60 17.11 0.69 -1.76
CA GLY A 60 17.54 -0.30 -2.74
C GLY A 60 16.72 -1.59 -2.74
N GLU A 61 15.77 -1.77 -1.80
CA GLU A 61 14.88 -2.92 -1.75
C GLU A 61 13.51 -2.63 -2.37
N ASP A 62 13.08 -3.50 -3.29
CA ASP A 62 11.72 -3.49 -3.80
C ASP A 62 10.75 -3.92 -2.70
N CYS A 63 9.77 -3.06 -2.46
CA CYS A 63 8.79 -3.18 -1.39
C CYS A 63 7.39 -3.10 -1.96
N VAL A 64 6.50 -3.93 -1.44
CA VAL A 64 5.07 -3.90 -1.74
C VAL A 64 4.30 -3.74 -0.44
N TRP A 65 3.32 -2.84 -0.43
CA TRP A 65 2.43 -2.64 0.70
C TRP A 65 0.98 -2.84 0.32
N ALA A 66 0.28 -3.53 1.21
CA ALA A 66 -1.13 -3.82 1.12
C ALA A 66 -1.79 -3.50 2.47
N ILE A 67 -3.07 -3.81 2.59
CA ILE A 67 -3.85 -3.56 3.79
C ILE A 67 -3.83 -4.83 4.63
N LEU A 68 -3.66 -4.68 5.94
CA LEU A 68 -3.90 -5.75 6.91
C LEU A 68 -4.56 -5.14 8.14
N GLY A 69 -5.80 -5.55 8.42
CA GLY A 69 -6.53 -5.07 9.59
C GLY A 69 -6.69 -3.56 9.59
N GLN A 70 -7.09 -3.01 8.44
CA GLN A 70 -7.26 -1.56 8.20
C GLN A 70 -5.98 -0.74 8.33
N ARG A 71 -4.79 -1.32 8.11
CA ARG A 71 -3.52 -0.61 8.20
C ARG A 71 -2.63 -0.99 7.02
N LEU A 72 -1.76 -0.07 6.62
CA LEU A 72 -0.72 -0.39 5.66
C LEU A 72 0.32 -1.33 6.26
N LYS A 73 0.65 -2.39 5.53
CA LYS A 73 1.69 -3.35 5.91
C LYS A 73 2.47 -3.78 4.69
N ARG A 74 3.80 -3.92 4.83
CA ARG A 74 4.65 -4.54 3.81
C ARG A 74 4.23 -6.01 3.66
N ILE A 75 4.08 -6.45 2.43
CA ILE A 75 3.72 -7.83 2.08
C ILE A 75 4.76 -8.39 1.11
N ASP A 76 4.92 -9.71 1.17
CA ASP A 76 5.68 -10.43 0.15
C ASP A 76 4.73 -10.78 -1.00
N VAL A 77 5.14 -10.39 -2.21
CA VAL A 77 4.50 -10.85 -3.44
C VAL A 77 5.34 -12.02 -3.95
N GLN A 78 5.02 -13.21 -3.45
CA GLN A 78 5.47 -14.47 -4.05
C GLN A 78 4.80 -14.71 -5.40
#